data_AF-A0A7C1A0W1-F1
#
_entry.id   AF-A0A7C1A0W1-F1
#
_cell.length_a   1.000
_cell.length_b   1.000
_cell.length_c   1.000
_cell.angle_alpha   90.00
_cell.angle_beta   90.00
_cell.angle_gamma   90.00
#
_symmetry.space_group_name_H-M   'P 1'
#
loop_
_entity.id
_entity.type
_entity.pdbx_description
1 polymer ?
#
loop_
_entity_poly.entity_id
_entity_poly.type
_entity_poly.pdbx_seq_one_letter_code
_entity_poly.pdbx_strand_id
1 'polypeptide(L)'
;MVRYLVSFGLFAILVALLAVGLGHDPRRIPSPLIGKPAPQFSLPELAHPERTLSRKDLLGKVTLFNVWASWCVSCRDEMRVLD
;
A
#
# COMPACT_ATOMS: atom_id res chain seq x y z
N MET A 1 6.53 4.88 -50.33
CA MET A 1 5.65 3.80 -49.82
C MET A 1 6.20 3.15 -48.55
N VAL A 2 7.40 2.56 -48.57
CA VAL A 2 7.99 1.81 -47.43
C VAL A 2 8.14 2.63 -46.14
N ARG A 3 8.60 3.89 -46.20
CA ARG A 3 8.73 4.75 -45.00
C ARG A 3 7.39 4.96 -44.28
N TYR A 4 6.28 5.10 -45.01
CA TYR A 4 4.96 5.27 -44.41
C TYR A 4 4.45 4.00 -43.74
N LEU A 5 4.72 2.83 -44.32
CA LEU A 5 4.38 1.53 -43.73
C LEU A 5 5.17 1.28 -42.44
N VAL A 6 6.45 1.64 -42.41
CA VAL A 6 7.29 1.54 -41.20
C VAL A 6 6.79 2.46 -40.09
N SER A 7 6.49 3.72 -40.39
CA SER A 7 5.92 4.67 -39.41
C SER A 7 4.57 4.20 -38.86
N PHE A 8 3.69 3.67 -39.71
CA PHE A 8 2.40 3.15 -39.28
C PHE A 8 2.55 1.90 -38.41
N GLY A 9 3.45 0.99 -38.75
CA GLY A 9 3.75 -0.20 -37.94
C GLY A 9 4.27 0.17 -36.55
N LEU A 10 5.20 1.11 -36.46
CA LEU A 10 5.70 1.63 -35.17
C LEU A 10 4.59 2.26 -34.32
N PHE A 11 3.73 3.06 -34.94
CA PHE A 11 2.60 3.67 -34.24
C PHE A 11 1.60 2.62 -33.74
N ALA A 12 1.28 1.62 -34.56
CA ALA A 12 0.40 0.52 -34.16
C ALA A 12 0.97 -0.30 -32.99
N ILE A 13 2.28 -0.56 -33.00
CA ILE A 13 2.97 -1.23 -31.89
C ILE A 13 2.87 -0.39 -30.61
N LEU A 14 3.12 0.93 -30.69
CA LEU A 14 3.00 1.82 -29.55
C LEU A 14 1.58 1.83 -28.98
N VAL A 15 0.56 1.93 -29.84
CA VAL A 15 -0.85 1.90 -29.44
C VAL A 15 -1.19 0.58 -28.73
N ALA A 16 -0.71 -0.55 -29.26
CA ALA A 16 -0.94 -1.86 -28.65
C ALA A 16 -0.30 -1.95 -27.25
N LEU A 17 0.94 -1.47 -27.09
CA LEU A 17 1.62 -1.45 -25.79
C LEU A 17 0.89 -0.56 -24.77
N LEU A 18 0.43 0.62 -25.18
CA LEU A 18 -0.34 1.51 -24.31
C LEU A 18 -1.70 0.90 -23.93
N ALA A 19 -2.39 0.26 -24.87
CA ALA A 19 -3.67 -0.40 -24.63
C ALA A 19 -3.57 -1.52 -23.59
N VAL A 20 -2.46 -2.28 -23.59
CA VAL A 20 -2.19 -3.30 -22.57
C VAL A 20 -1.99 -2.65 -21.19
N GLY A 21 -1.31 -1.51 -21.11
CA GLY A 21 -1.08 -0.80 -19.85
C GLY A 21 -2.35 -0.25 -19.18
N LEU A 22 -3.38 0.10 -19.97
CA LEU A 22 -4.64 0.66 -19.47
C LEU A 22 -5.46 -0.32 -18.60
N GLY A 23 -5.20 -1.63 -18.69
CA GLY A 23 -5.92 -2.65 -17.92
C GLY A 23 -5.42 -2.83 -16.47
N HIS A 24 -4.32 -2.21 -16.09
CA HIS A 24 -3.77 -2.33 -14.73
C HIS A 24 -4.48 -1.40 -13.75
N ASP A 25 -4.98 -1.94 -12.63
CA ASP A 25 -5.53 -1.13 -11.54
C ASP A 25 -4.40 -0.47 -10.74
N PRO A 26 -4.23 0.86 -10.82
CA PRO A 26 -3.17 1.56 -10.11
C PRO A 26 -3.38 1.58 -8.59
N ARG A 27 -4.57 1.19 -8.09
CA ARG A 27 -4.89 1.17 -6.66
C ARG A 27 -4.60 -0.17 -6.00
N ARG A 28 -4.22 -1.19 -6.77
CA ARG A 28 -3.96 -2.52 -6.22
C ARG A 28 -2.58 -2.57 -5.56
N ILE A 29 -2.56 -2.52 -4.23
CA ILE A 29 -1.36 -2.72 -3.43
C ILE A 29 -1.41 -4.15 -2.85
N PRO A 30 -0.70 -5.13 -3.43
CA PRO A 30 -0.68 -6.48 -2.89
C PRO A 30 0.06 -6.52 -1.55
N SER A 31 -0.59 -7.02 -0.50
CA SER A 31 0.04 -7.19 0.81
C SER A 31 0.86 -8.48 0.85
N PRO A 32 2.18 -8.42 1.10
CA PRO A 32 3.04 -9.61 1.19
C PRO A 32 2.91 -10.35 2.52
N LEU A 33 2.08 -9.86 3.45
CA LEU A 33 1.96 -10.33 4.83
C LEU A 33 0.64 -11.06 5.14
N ILE A 34 -0.24 -11.22 4.16
CA ILE A 34 -1.48 -11.99 4.35
C ILE A 34 -1.15 -13.45 4.70
N GLY A 35 -1.78 -13.97 5.75
CA GLY A 35 -1.57 -15.34 6.25
C GLY A 35 -0.26 -15.55 7.02
N LYS A 36 0.57 -14.51 7.19
CA LYS A 36 1.79 -14.57 8.00
C LYS A 36 1.52 -14.09 9.42
N PRO A 37 2.24 -14.62 10.43
CA PRO A 37 2.12 -14.13 11.80
C PRO A 37 2.59 -12.67 11.89
N ALA A 38 1.92 -11.88 12.73
CA ALA A 38 2.35 -10.51 13.02
C ALA A 38 3.80 -10.49 13.57
N PRO A 39 4.64 -9.53 13.13
CA PRO A 39 6.01 -9.42 13.60
C PRO A 39 6.11 -9.32 15.12
N GLN A 40 7.19 -9.83 15.68
CA GLN A 40 7.47 -9.74 17.11
C GLN A 40 7.95 -8.32 17.42
N PHE A 41 7.30 -7.64 18.36
CA PHE A 41 7.69 -6.32 18.82
C PHE A 41 7.48 -6.18 20.32
N SER A 42 8.24 -5.28 20.92
CA SER A 42 8.15 -4.84 22.31
C SER A 42 8.65 -3.40 22.34
N LEU A 43 7.73 -2.44 22.39
CA LEU A 43 8.01 -1.02 22.21
C LEU A 43 7.39 -0.20 23.35
N PRO A 44 8.00 0.93 23.75
CA PRO A 44 7.40 1.82 24.73
C PRO A 44 6.12 2.45 24.19
N GLU A 45 5.15 2.69 25.08
CA GLU A 45 3.95 3.47 24.72
C GLU A 45 4.29 4.94 24.52
N LEU A 46 3.59 5.60 23.58
CA LEU A 46 3.87 7.00 23.25
C LEU A 46 3.53 7.96 24.40
N ALA A 47 2.42 7.72 25.11
CA ALA A 47 1.98 8.57 26.22
C ALA A 47 2.67 8.22 27.56
N HIS A 48 3.12 6.97 27.71
CA HIS A 48 3.66 6.41 28.95
C HIS A 48 4.92 5.58 28.63
N PRO A 49 6.09 6.23 28.44
CA PRO A 49 7.30 5.55 27.97
C PRO A 49 7.82 4.45 28.91
N GLU A 50 7.41 4.47 30.17
CA GLU A 50 7.70 3.43 31.16
C GLU A 50 6.91 2.13 30.91
N ARG A 51 5.79 2.21 30.19
CA ARG A 51 4.97 1.06 29.80
C ARG A 51 5.43 0.53 28.46
N THR A 52 5.38 -0.79 28.34
CA THR A 52 5.77 -1.49 27.12
C THR A 52 4.57 -2.20 26.54
N LEU A 53 4.33 -1.99 25.24
CA LEU A 53 3.36 -2.73 24.45
C LEU A 53 4.08 -3.77 23.61
N SER A 54 3.62 -5.01 23.66
CA SER A 54 4.15 -6.12 22.88
C SER A 54 3.08 -6.76 21.99
N ARG A 55 3.52 -7.57 21.02
CA ARG A 55 2.60 -8.38 20.20
C ARG A 55 1.67 -9.24 21.05
N LYS A 56 2.14 -9.75 22.18
CA LYS A 56 1.38 -10.69 23.02
C LYS A 56 0.12 -10.03 23.60
N ASP A 57 0.19 -8.73 23.87
CA ASP A 57 -0.90 -7.95 24.48
C ASP A 57 -2.06 -7.72 23.50
N LEU A 58 -1.81 -7.88 22.19
CA LEU A 58 -2.79 -7.70 21.12
C LEU A 58 -3.45 -9.01 20.65
N LEU A 59 -3.09 -10.16 21.24
CA LEU A 59 -3.64 -11.47 20.89
C LEU A 59 -5.01 -11.72 21.53
N GLY A 60 -5.79 -12.61 20.91
CA GLY A 60 -7.11 -13.05 21.44
C GLY A 60 -8.30 -12.19 21.00
N LYS A 61 -8.06 -11.07 20.32
CA LYS A 61 -9.09 -10.24 19.69
C LYS A 61 -8.68 -9.89 18.27
N VAL A 62 -9.66 -9.53 17.44
CA VAL A 62 -9.38 -8.91 16.15
C VAL A 62 -8.86 -7.50 16.42
N THR A 63 -7.61 -7.27 16.05
CA THR A 63 -6.92 -5.99 16.28
C THR A 63 -6.59 -5.34 14.95
N LEU A 64 -7.00 -4.08 14.77
CA LEU A 64 -6.54 -3.23 13.69
C LEU A 64 -5.26 -2.51 14.12
N PHE A 65 -4.20 -2.62 13.33
CA PHE A 65 -2.93 -1.94 13.59
C PHE A 65 -2.70 -0.85 12.53
N ASN A 66 -2.89 0.40 12.93
CA ASN A 66 -2.71 1.58 12.07
C ASN A 66 -1.34 2.23 12.33
N VAL A 67 -0.59 2.48 11.26
CA VAL A 67 0.73 3.15 11.32
C VAL A 67 0.57 4.56 10.77
N TRP A 68 0.84 5.56 11.60
CA TRP A 68 0.61 6.96 11.26
C TRP A 68 1.72 7.86 11.81
N ALA A 69 1.69 9.12 11.40
CA ALA A 69 2.51 10.18 11.96
C ALA A 69 1.81 11.53 11.84
N SER A 70 2.11 12.48 12.73
CA SER A 70 1.48 13.82 12.76
C SER A 70 1.66 14.62 11.46
N TRP A 71 2.79 14.41 10.79
CA TRP A 71 3.14 15.06 9.53
C TRP A 71 2.55 14.35 8.30
N CYS A 72 1.98 13.16 8.44
CA CYS A 72 1.38 12.42 7.34
C CYS A 72 0.01 13.00 6.97
N VAL A 73 -0.05 13.72 5.84
CA VAL A 73 -1.29 14.37 5.37
C VAL A 73 -2.41 13.35 5.15
N SER A 74 -2.13 12.27 4.42
CA SER A 74 -3.11 11.21 4.15
C SER A 74 -3.64 10.55 5.43
N CYS A 75 -2.78 10.40 6.45
CA CYS A 75 -3.17 9.80 7.73
C CYS A 75 -4.14 10.70 8.51
N ARG A 76 -3.99 12.04 8.41
CA ARG A 76 -4.96 12.97 9.03
C ARG A 76 -6.33 12.88 8.39
N ASP A 77 -6.39 12.64 7.09
CA ASP A 77 -7.67 12.43 6.40
C ASP A 77 -8.30 11.09 6.77
N GLU A 78 -7.49 10.04 6.96
CA GLU A 78 -7.93 8.72 7.42
C GLU A 78 -8.52 8.74 8.84
N MET A 79 -7.99 9.59 9.73
CA MET A 79 -8.40 9.67 11.14
C MET A 79 -9.90 9.89 11.32
N ARG A 80 -10.55 10.67 10.44
CA ARG A 80 -12.01 10.93 10.50
C ARG A 80 -12.87 9.67 10.36
N VAL A 81 -12.31 8.59 9.81
CA VAL A 81 -13.01 7.31 9.56
C VAL A 81 -12.71 6.29 10.66
N LEU A 82 -11.68 6.54 11.48
CA LEU A 82 -11.20 5.62 12.52
C LEU A 82 -11.74 5.95 13.92
N ASP A 83 -12.40 7.09 14.11
CA ASP A 83 -13.13 7.50 15.32
C ASP A 83 -14.52 6.83 15.40
#